data_AF-A0AAW2RYZ7-F1
#
_entry.id   AF-A0AAW2RYZ7-F1
#
_cell.length_a   1.000
_cell.length_b   1.000
_cell.length_c   1.000
_cell.angle_alpha   90.00
_cell.angle_beta   90.00
_cell.angle_gamma   90.00
#
_symmetry.space_group_name_H-M   'P 1'
#
loop_
_entity.id
_entity.type
_entity.pdbx_description
1 polymer ?
#
loop_
_entity_poly.entity_id
_entity_poly.type
_entity_poly.pdbx_seq_one_letter_code
_entity_poly.pdbx_strand_id
1 'polypeptide(L)'
;MQSLSSSCSRNGLAVKSSLIEPDGGALVDLVVPESKRGVKISEAEALPKVKLTKIDLEWVHVVSEGWASPLKGFMRENEYLQSLHFNCLRMENGSLVNMSLPIVLAIDDEVKENIGGSGSVALVGPDGDLVAILSSIEIYKHNKEERIARTWGTTAPGLPYVEEVITPAGNWLIGGDLVVLKPIKYNDGLDHYRLSPQQLRKEFDRRQADAVFAFQLRNPVHNGHALLMNDTRRRLLEMGYKNPILLLHPLGGFTKADDVPLDVRMEQHSKVLEDGVLDPETTIVSIFPSPMHYAGPTEVQWHAKARINAGANFYIVGRDPAGMGHPTEKRDLYDPDHGKKVLSMAPGLEKLNILPFRVAAYDTVAKKMAFFDPSRAKDFLFISGTKMRTYARTGENPPDGFMCPGGWEVLVKYYESLQAEDSTLKQTVPA
;
A
#
# COMPACT_ATOMS: atom_id res chain seq x y z
N MET A 1 26.95 -24.80 -60.75
CA MET A 1 27.79 -24.16 -59.72
C MET A 1 26.89 -23.27 -58.88
N GLN A 2 26.72 -23.66 -57.61
CA GLN A 2 25.91 -22.96 -56.62
C GLN A 2 26.62 -21.65 -56.22
N SER A 3 25.90 -20.53 -56.20
CA SER A 3 26.31 -19.34 -55.46
C SER A 3 25.38 -19.18 -54.26
N LEU A 4 25.87 -19.57 -53.09
CA LEU A 4 25.24 -19.36 -51.79
C LEU A 4 25.39 -17.88 -51.41
N SER A 5 24.30 -17.12 -51.44
CA SER A 5 24.20 -15.83 -50.75
C SER A 5 23.58 -16.05 -49.38
N SER A 6 24.40 -16.08 -48.33
CA SER A 6 23.96 -16.15 -46.94
C SER A 6 23.40 -14.80 -46.49
N SER A 7 22.08 -14.62 -46.49
CA SER A 7 21.45 -13.52 -45.77
C SER A 7 21.32 -13.92 -44.29
N CYS A 8 22.27 -13.47 -43.47
CA CYS A 8 22.20 -13.58 -42.02
C CYS A 8 21.12 -12.62 -41.51
N SER A 9 19.87 -13.10 -41.38
CA SER A 9 18.83 -12.39 -40.65
C SER A 9 19.16 -12.46 -39.17
N ARG A 10 19.79 -11.40 -38.65
CA ARG A 10 19.85 -11.16 -37.20
C ARG A 10 18.41 -10.98 -36.72
N ASN A 11 17.79 -12.06 -36.25
CA ASN A 11 16.65 -11.98 -35.35
C ASN A 11 17.14 -11.26 -34.09
N GLY A 12 16.97 -9.94 -34.08
CA GLY A 12 17.02 -9.17 -32.85
C GLY A 12 15.91 -9.69 -31.96
N LEU A 13 16.25 -10.59 -31.03
CA LEU A 13 15.50 -10.76 -29.81
C LEU A 13 15.50 -9.39 -29.13
N ALA A 14 14.47 -8.60 -29.41
CA ALA A 14 14.12 -7.48 -28.55
C ALA A 14 13.93 -8.09 -27.17
N VAL A 15 14.85 -7.80 -26.25
CA VAL A 15 14.70 -8.14 -24.84
C VAL A 15 13.47 -7.38 -24.37
N LYS A 16 12.32 -8.07 -24.38
CA LYS A 16 11.04 -7.53 -23.94
C LYS A 16 10.91 -7.73 -22.44
N SER A 17 10.76 -6.61 -21.74
CA SER A 17 10.35 -6.38 -20.34
C SER A 17 11.10 -7.17 -19.25
N SER A 18 11.97 -6.46 -18.52
CA SER A 18 12.51 -6.86 -17.21
C SER A 18 11.48 -6.80 -16.08
N LEU A 19 10.34 -6.13 -16.31
CA LEU A 19 9.27 -5.95 -15.33
C LEU A 19 8.38 -7.18 -15.27
N ILE A 20 7.91 -7.49 -14.06
CA ILE A 20 6.96 -8.58 -13.84
C ILE A 20 5.61 -8.26 -14.51
N GLU A 21 4.98 -9.25 -15.12
CA GLU A 21 3.63 -9.08 -15.70
C GLU A 21 2.58 -8.83 -14.60
N PRO A 22 1.61 -7.92 -14.83
CA PRO A 22 0.47 -7.76 -13.94
C PRO A 22 -0.31 -9.05 -13.75
N ASP A 23 -1.04 -9.17 -12.64
CA ASP A 23 -1.98 -10.28 -12.44
C ASP A 23 -3.10 -10.24 -13.50
N GLY A 24 -3.42 -11.39 -14.08
CA GLY A 24 -4.33 -11.49 -15.24
C GLY A 24 -3.70 -11.12 -16.58
N GLY A 25 -2.41 -10.74 -16.61
CA GLY A 25 -1.65 -10.46 -17.84
C GLY A 25 -1.75 -9.02 -18.35
N ALA A 26 -2.58 -8.17 -17.74
CA ALA A 26 -2.66 -6.75 -18.06
C ALA A 26 -3.19 -5.96 -16.85
N LEU A 27 -2.82 -4.68 -16.77
CA LEU A 27 -3.43 -3.76 -15.81
C LEU A 27 -4.86 -3.45 -16.24
N VAL A 28 -5.77 -3.44 -15.26
CA VAL A 28 -7.14 -2.97 -15.43
C VAL A 28 -7.17 -1.47 -15.12
N ASP A 29 -7.40 -0.65 -16.14
CA ASP A 29 -7.64 0.79 -16.01
C ASP A 29 -9.13 1.06 -16.15
N LEU A 30 -9.73 1.65 -15.11
CA LEU A 30 -11.16 1.92 -15.07
C LEU A 30 -11.48 3.41 -15.22
N VAL A 31 -10.48 4.25 -15.49
CA VAL A 31 -10.69 5.68 -15.72
C VAL A 31 -11.22 5.89 -17.13
N VAL A 32 -12.33 6.61 -17.24
CA VAL A 32 -12.95 6.94 -18.53
C VAL A 32 -11.99 7.79 -19.38
N PRO A 33 -11.75 7.41 -20.65
CA PRO A 33 -11.04 8.25 -21.60
C PRO A 33 -11.70 9.62 -21.73
N GLU A 34 -10.89 10.68 -21.84
CA GLU A 34 -11.39 12.06 -21.84
C GLU A 34 -12.53 12.31 -22.84
N SER A 35 -12.45 11.71 -24.03
CA SER A 35 -13.46 11.81 -25.09
C SER A 35 -14.84 11.25 -24.72
N LYS A 36 -14.94 10.36 -23.72
CA LYS A 36 -16.19 9.73 -23.27
C LYS A 36 -16.72 10.31 -21.95
N ARG A 37 -15.98 11.21 -21.29
CA ARG A 37 -16.34 11.72 -19.95
C ARG A 37 -17.67 12.46 -19.92
N GLY A 38 -17.93 13.33 -20.90
CA GLY A 38 -19.18 14.10 -20.95
C GLY A 38 -20.41 13.19 -20.96
N VAL A 39 -20.39 12.15 -21.80
CA VAL A 39 -21.47 11.15 -21.86
C VAL A 39 -21.65 10.42 -20.52
N LYS A 40 -20.54 10.01 -19.89
CA LYS A 40 -20.58 9.31 -18.61
C LYS A 40 -21.01 10.20 -17.44
N ILE A 41 -20.73 11.50 -17.48
CA ILE A 41 -21.23 12.45 -16.48
C ILE A 41 -22.75 12.57 -16.58
N SER A 42 -23.29 12.79 -17.79
CA SER A 42 -24.74 12.87 -18.00
C SER A 42 -25.47 11.56 -17.63
N GLU A 43 -24.86 10.41 -17.90
CA GLU A 43 -25.36 9.11 -17.44
C GLU A 43 -25.38 9.06 -15.91
N ALA A 44 -24.26 9.40 -15.25
CA ALA A 44 -24.15 9.40 -13.80
C ALA A 44 -25.19 10.30 -13.14
N GLU A 45 -25.44 11.50 -13.69
CA GLU A 45 -26.43 12.47 -13.17
C GLU A 45 -27.83 11.89 -13.00
N ALA A 46 -28.27 11.01 -13.91
CA ALA A 46 -29.60 10.39 -13.89
C ALA A 46 -29.73 9.18 -12.95
N LEU A 47 -28.63 8.66 -12.40
CA LEU A 47 -28.64 7.47 -11.55
C LEU A 47 -28.91 7.78 -10.07
N PRO A 48 -29.46 6.82 -9.30
CA PRO A 48 -29.44 6.86 -7.84
C PRO A 48 -28.02 7.07 -7.32
N LYS A 49 -27.88 7.81 -6.21
CA LYS A 49 -26.59 8.22 -5.68
C LYS A 49 -26.20 7.41 -4.45
N VAL A 50 -24.94 6.99 -4.39
CA VAL A 50 -24.30 6.47 -3.18
C VAL A 50 -23.17 7.42 -2.81
N LYS A 51 -23.21 7.94 -1.58
CA LYS A 51 -22.15 8.82 -1.07
C LYS A 51 -20.96 7.99 -0.61
N LEU A 52 -19.78 8.44 -0.99
CA LEU A 52 -18.51 7.86 -0.59
C LEU A 52 -17.98 8.57 0.65
N THR A 53 -17.45 7.80 1.59
CA THR A 53 -16.53 8.34 2.61
C THR A 53 -15.17 8.65 1.98
N LYS A 54 -14.27 9.27 2.75
CA LYS A 54 -12.88 9.49 2.31
C LYS A 54 -12.17 8.17 2.01
N ILE A 55 -12.39 7.14 2.83
CA ILE A 55 -11.76 5.82 2.66
C ILE A 55 -12.36 5.08 1.46
N ASP A 56 -13.66 5.25 1.18
CA ASP A 56 -14.25 4.70 -0.04
C ASP A 56 -13.64 5.35 -1.30
N LEU A 57 -13.39 6.66 -1.28
CA LEU A 57 -12.71 7.36 -2.37
C LEU A 57 -11.27 6.85 -2.59
N GLU A 58 -10.55 6.52 -1.52
CA GLU A 58 -9.24 5.87 -1.59
C GLU A 58 -9.33 4.47 -2.22
N TRP A 59 -10.37 3.68 -1.91
CA TRP A 59 -10.60 2.41 -2.61
C TRP A 59 -10.98 2.59 -4.07
N VAL A 60 -11.79 3.59 -4.41
CA VAL A 60 -12.06 3.94 -5.82
C VAL A 60 -10.74 4.24 -6.54
N HIS A 61 -9.86 5.02 -5.91
CA HIS A 61 -8.53 5.31 -6.46
C HIS A 61 -7.72 4.03 -6.70
N VAL A 62 -7.60 3.17 -5.68
CA VAL A 62 -6.90 1.88 -5.77
C VAL A 62 -7.41 1.02 -6.93
N VAL A 63 -8.71 0.85 -7.04
CA VAL A 63 -9.29 -0.02 -8.07
C VAL A 63 -9.18 0.63 -9.45
N SER A 64 -9.35 1.95 -9.54
CA SER A 64 -9.34 2.69 -10.80
C SER A 64 -8.03 2.60 -11.57
N GLU A 65 -6.91 2.57 -10.86
CA GLU A 65 -5.57 2.54 -11.45
C GLU A 65 -5.01 1.12 -11.65
N GLY A 66 -5.77 0.10 -11.26
CA GLY A 66 -5.39 -1.29 -11.47
C GLY A 66 -4.42 -1.85 -10.43
N TRP A 67 -4.31 -1.24 -9.24
CA TRP A 67 -3.57 -1.83 -8.11
C TRP A 67 -4.16 -3.19 -7.72
N ALA A 68 -5.48 -3.32 -7.84
CA ALA A 68 -6.24 -4.55 -7.59
C ALA A 68 -6.45 -5.42 -8.84
N SER A 69 -5.69 -5.21 -9.93
CA SER A 69 -5.84 -6.02 -11.14
C SER A 69 -5.83 -7.53 -10.81
N PRO A 70 -6.77 -8.31 -11.35
CA PRO A 70 -7.68 -7.99 -12.46
C PRO A 70 -9.11 -7.59 -12.03
N LEU A 71 -9.31 -7.14 -10.79
CA LEU A 71 -10.62 -6.72 -10.29
C LEU A 71 -11.18 -5.54 -11.12
N LYS A 72 -12.48 -5.59 -11.47
CA LYS A 72 -13.16 -4.61 -12.35
C LYS A 72 -14.03 -3.59 -11.61
N GLY A 73 -14.04 -3.63 -10.28
CA GLY A 73 -14.82 -2.73 -9.43
C GLY A 73 -14.85 -3.21 -8.00
N PHE A 74 -15.86 -2.80 -7.22
CA PHE A 74 -16.05 -3.34 -5.87
C PHE A 74 -16.50 -4.80 -5.95
N MET A 75 -15.97 -5.64 -5.06
CA MET A 75 -16.16 -7.08 -5.12
C MET A 75 -17.63 -7.47 -5.05
N ARG A 76 -18.05 -8.33 -5.98
CA ARG A 76 -19.29 -9.11 -5.89
C ARG A 76 -19.19 -10.16 -4.78
N GLU A 77 -20.31 -10.77 -4.40
CA GLU A 77 -20.31 -11.73 -3.29
C GLU A 77 -19.34 -12.89 -3.52
N ASN A 78 -19.27 -13.41 -4.76
CA ASN A 78 -18.35 -14.48 -5.11
C ASN A 78 -16.86 -14.08 -4.94
N GLU A 79 -16.49 -12.85 -5.30
CA GLU A 79 -15.11 -12.36 -5.15
C GLU A 79 -14.79 -12.07 -3.68
N TYR A 80 -15.76 -11.50 -2.95
CA TYR A 80 -15.68 -11.25 -1.52
C TYR A 80 -15.44 -12.54 -0.74
N LEU A 81 -16.25 -13.58 -0.98
CA LEU A 81 -16.11 -14.87 -0.33
C LEU A 81 -14.76 -15.54 -0.67
N GLN A 82 -14.34 -15.49 -1.93
CA GLN A 82 -13.04 -16.04 -2.31
C GLN A 82 -11.87 -15.31 -1.65
N SER A 83 -11.91 -13.97 -1.61
CA SER A 83 -10.91 -13.16 -0.92
C SER A 83 -10.87 -13.49 0.57
N LEU A 84 -12.02 -13.52 1.23
CA LEU A 84 -12.14 -13.72 2.66
C LEU A 84 -11.71 -15.13 3.13
N HIS A 85 -12.01 -16.16 2.34
CA HIS A 85 -11.73 -17.55 2.71
C HIS A 85 -10.40 -18.08 2.18
N PHE A 86 -9.96 -17.61 1.01
CA PHE A 86 -8.85 -18.21 0.27
C PHE A 86 -7.71 -17.24 -0.02
N ASN A 87 -7.87 -15.95 0.28
CA ASN A 87 -6.91 -14.89 -0.02
C ASN A 87 -6.54 -14.81 -1.52
N CYS A 88 -7.40 -15.31 -2.40
CA CYS A 88 -7.17 -15.33 -3.85
C CYS A 88 -8.48 -15.28 -4.61
N LEU A 89 -8.40 -14.91 -5.89
CA LEU A 89 -9.50 -15.01 -6.85
C LEU A 89 -9.16 -16.03 -7.92
N ARG A 90 -10.14 -16.84 -8.31
CA ARG A 90 -10.04 -17.73 -9.46
C ARG A 90 -10.41 -17.00 -10.73
N MET A 91 -9.50 -17.01 -11.69
CA MET A 91 -9.69 -16.48 -13.04
C MET A 91 -10.49 -17.45 -13.91
N GLU A 92 -11.05 -16.97 -15.02
CA GLU A 92 -11.82 -17.77 -15.98
C GLU A 92 -11.03 -18.95 -16.56
N ASN A 93 -9.71 -18.79 -16.75
CA ASN A 93 -8.80 -19.85 -17.22
C ASN A 93 -8.40 -20.85 -16.11
N GLY A 94 -8.96 -20.71 -14.89
CA GLY A 94 -8.68 -21.55 -13.74
C GLY A 94 -7.46 -21.16 -12.90
N SER A 95 -6.61 -20.22 -13.35
CA SER A 95 -5.47 -19.73 -12.56
C SER A 95 -5.92 -18.92 -11.35
N LEU A 96 -5.08 -18.84 -10.31
CA LEU A 96 -5.34 -18.04 -9.11
C LEU A 96 -4.51 -16.76 -9.14
N VAL A 97 -5.12 -15.66 -8.69
CA VAL A 97 -4.41 -14.40 -8.40
C VAL A 97 -4.58 -14.09 -6.92
N ASN A 98 -3.54 -13.57 -6.27
CA ASN A 98 -3.64 -13.19 -4.86
C ASN A 98 -4.67 -12.05 -4.69
N MET A 99 -5.46 -12.09 -3.61
CA MET A 99 -6.42 -11.05 -3.25
C MET A 99 -6.86 -11.23 -1.78
N SER A 100 -6.00 -10.85 -0.85
CA SER A 100 -6.19 -11.15 0.58
C SER A 100 -7.12 -10.20 1.34
N LEU A 101 -7.44 -9.03 0.79
CA LEU A 101 -8.29 -8.04 1.46
C LEU A 101 -9.60 -7.83 0.69
N PRO A 102 -10.75 -7.83 1.39
CA PRO A 102 -12.02 -7.39 0.82
C PRO A 102 -12.00 -5.93 0.36
N ILE A 103 -12.14 -5.70 -0.94
CA ILE A 103 -12.31 -4.37 -1.55
C ILE A 103 -13.78 -4.18 -1.87
N VAL A 104 -14.53 -3.63 -0.93
CA VAL A 104 -16.00 -3.59 -0.93
C VAL A 104 -16.51 -2.20 -0.60
N LEU A 105 -17.70 -1.87 -1.08
CA LEU A 105 -18.42 -0.64 -0.72
C LEU A 105 -19.63 -1.02 0.13
N ALA A 106 -19.78 -0.40 1.31
CA ALA A 106 -20.90 -0.68 2.20
C ALA A 106 -22.02 0.36 2.02
N ILE A 107 -23.27 -0.10 2.14
CA ILE A 107 -24.47 0.74 2.11
C ILE A 107 -25.43 0.33 3.22
N ASP A 108 -26.20 1.29 3.73
CA ASP A 108 -27.25 1.04 4.73
C ASP A 108 -28.56 0.59 4.08
N ASP A 109 -29.55 0.29 4.92
CA ASP A 109 -30.88 -0.17 4.49
C ASP A 109 -31.61 0.91 3.67
N GLU A 110 -31.49 2.19 4.04
CA GLU A 110 -32.12 3.32 3.35
C GLU A 110 -31.56 3.50 1.94
N VAL A 111 -30.24 3.48 1.79
CA VAL A 111 -29.55 3.56 0.49
C VAL A 111 -29.93 2.36 -0.37
N LYS A 112 -29.97 1.15 0.19
CA LYS A 112 -30.41 -0.05 -0.55
C LYS A 112 -31.85 0.10 -1.07
N GLU A 113 -32.77 0.58 -0.24
CA GLU A 113 -34.17 0.82 -0.64
C GLU A 113 -34.27 1.89 -1.74
N ASN A 114 -33.51 2.98 -1.61
CA ASN A 114 -33.45 4.07 -2.59
C ASN A 114 -32.88 3.64 -3.95
N ILE A 115 -31.93 2.69 -3.97
CA ILE A 115 -31.43 2.09 -5.21
C ILE A 115 -32.54 1.28 -5.90
N GLY A 116 -33.36 0.58 -5.12
CA GLY A 116 -34.50 -0.20 -5.63
C GLY A 116 -34.10 -1.22 -6.70
N GLY A 117 -34.78 -1.18 -7.84
CA GLY A 117 -34.52 -2.06 -8.98
C GLY A 117 -33.45 -1.55 -9.97
N SER A 118 -32.72 -0.47 -9.65
CA SER A 118 -31.72 0.08 -10.55
C SER A 118 -30.54 -0.89 -10.74
N GLY A 119 -30.11 -1.11 -11.98
CA GLY A 119 -28.91 -1.89 -12.29
C GLY A 119 -27.61 -1.11 -12.13
N SER A 120 -27.66 0.19 -11.82
CA SER A 120 -26.48 1.06 -11.71
C SER A 120 -26.69 2.21 -10.73
N VAL A 121 -25.59 2.68 -10.14
CA VAL A 121 -25.57 3.83 -9.23
C VAL A 121 -24.43 4.77 -9.60
N ALA A 122 -24.59 6.05 -9.32
CA ALA A 122 -23.49 7.00 -9.35
C ALA A 122 -22.88 7.13 -7.96
N LEU A 123 -21.55 7.14 -7.90
CA LEU A 123 -20.78 7.34 -6.69
C LEU A 123 -20.42 8.82 -6.55
N VAL A 124 -20.79 9.41 -5.42
CA VAL A 124 -20.59 10.83 -5.12
C VAL A 124 -19.50 10.94 -4.05
N GLY A 125 -18.46 11.72 -4.33
CA GLY A 125 -17.34 11.91 -3.43
C GLY A 125 -17.73 12.68 -2.15
N PRO A 126 -16.83 12.73 -1.15
CA PRO A 126 -17.05 13.45 0.11
C PRO A 126 -17.40 14.94 -0.09
N ASP A 127 -16.85 15.56 -1.12
CA ASP A 127 -17.07 16.98 -1.44
C ASP A 127 -18.31 17.23 -2.33
N GLY A 128 -19.06 16.18 -2.66
CA GLY A 128 -20.29 16.26 -3.46
C GLY A 128 -20.10 16.06 -4.97
N ASP A 129 -18.86 15.88 -5.44
CA ASP A 129 -18.56 15.65 -6.85
C ASP A 129 -18.99 14.26 -7.33
N LEU A 130 -19.44 14.15 -8.58
CA LEU A 130 -19.63 12.85 -9.23
C LEU A 130 -18.26 12.22 -9.53
N VAL A 131 -17.98 11.06 -8.95
CA VAL A 131 -16.69 10.38 -9.03
C VAL A 131 -16.72 9.23 -10.02
N ALA A 132 -17.75 8.38 -9.95
CA ALA A 132 -17.79 7.13 -10.70
C ALA A 132 -19.23 6.64 -10.94
N ILE A 133 -19.36 5.63 -11.80
CA ILE A 133 -20.56 4.80 -11.95
C ILE A 133 -20.20 3.38 -11.54
N LEU A 134 -21.07 2.75 -10.75
CA LEU A 134 -21.00 1.32 -10.46
C LEU A 134 -22.19 0.66 -11.16
N SER A 135 -21.91 -0.29 -12.06
CA SER A 135 -22.88 -0.88 -12.97
C SER A 135 -23.00 -2.39 -12.78
N SER A 136 -24.09 -2.96 -13.33
CA SER A 136 -24.44 -4.37 -13.13
C SER A 136 -24.48 -4.76 -11.65
N ILE A 137 -25.00 -3.89 -10.78
CA ILE A 137 -24.76 -4.00 -9.34
C ILE A 137 -25.33 -5.30 -8.73
N GLU A 138 -24.70 -5.74 -7.65
CA GLU A 138 -25.16 -6.85 -6.80
C GLU A 138 -25.05 -6.41 -5.34
N ILE A 139 -26.16 -6.51 -4.59
CA ILE A 139 -26.22 -6.10 -3.19
C ILE A 139 -26.37 -7.36 -2.31
N TYR A 140 -25.44 -7.58 -1.40
CA TYR A 140 -25.36 -8.76 -0.53
C TYR A 140 -25.06 -8.38 0.93
N LYS A 141 -25.19 -9.34 1.86
CA LYS A 141 -25.09 -9.05 3.29
C LYS A 141 -23.66 -8.73 3.72
N HIS A 142 -23.52 -7.73 4.57
CA HIS A 142 -22.27 -7.41 5.26
C HIS A 142 -22.22 -8.13 6.60
N ASN A 143 -21.78 -9.39 6.62
CA ASN A 143 -21.55 -10.14 7.86
C ASN A 143 -20.29 -9.61 8.57
N LYS A 144 -20.43 -8.45 9.24
CA LYS A 144 -19.30 -7.67 9.78
C LYS A 144 -18.40 -8.47 10.70
N GLU A 145 -18.95 -9.17 11.68
CA GLU A 145 -18.15 -9.94 12.65
C GLU A 145 -17.32 -11.02 11.95
N GLU A 146 -17.91 -11.75 11.00
CA GLU A 146 -17.19 -12.74 10.20
C GLU A 146 -16.09 -12.10 9.34
N ARG A 147 -16.39 -10.98 8.69
CA ARG A 147 -15.42 -10.21 7.89
C ARG A 147 -14.21 -9.83 8.74
N ILE A 148 -14.48 -9.27 9.92
CA ILE A 148 -13.45 -8.80 10.87
C ILE A 148 -12.62 -10.00 11.35
N ALA A 149 -13.27 -11.06 11.83
CA ALA A 149 -12.61 -12.25 12.34
C ALA A 149 -11.66 -12.89 11.32
N ARG A 150 -12.10 -13.02 10.06
CA ARG A 150 -11.30 -13.67 9.01
C ARG A 150 -10.19 -12.79 8.46
N THR A 151 -10.39 -11.46 8.42
CA THR A 151 -9.39 -10.53 7.89
C THR A 151 -8.30 -10.26 8.93
N TRP A 152 -8.66 -10.00 10.19
CA TRP A 152 -7.71 -9.63 11.26
C TRP A 152 -7.30 -10.78 12.18
N GLY A 153 -8.03 -11.90 12.19
CA GLY A 153 -7.79 -13.00 13.14
C GLY A 153 -8.29 -12.73 14.56
N THR A 154 -9.07 -11.66 14.76
CA THR A 154 -9.70 -11.29 16.04
C THR A 154 -10.92 -10.41 15.75
N THR A 155 -11.82 -10.27 16.72
CA THR A 155 -12.94 -9.31 16.71
C THR A 155 -12.85 -8.32 17.88
N ALA A 156 -11.65 -8.18 18.46
CA ALA A 156 -11.42 -7.26 19.56
C ALA A 156 -11.80 -5.81 19.18
N PRO A 157 -12.44 -5.05 20.07
CA PRO A 157 -12.71 -3.63 19.85
C PRO A 157 -11.39 -2.83 19.82
N GLY A 158 -11.43 -1.65 19.19
CA GLY A 158 -10.29 -0.74 19.10
C GLY A 158 -9.32 -1.05 17.94
N LEU A 159 -9.68 -1.94 17.03
CA LEU A 159 -8.97 -2.11 15.75
C LEU A 159 -9.23 -0.87 14.86
N PRO A 160 -8.22 -0.03 14.56
CA PRO A 160 -8.47 1.31 14.01
C PRO A 160 -9.26 1.33 12.71
N TYR A 161 -8.94 0.45 11.76
CA TYR A 161 -9.67 0.36 10.49
C TYR A 161 -11.08 -0.19 10.68
N VAL A 162 -11.26 -1.14 11.61
CA VAL A 162 -12.58 -1.70 11.90
C VAL A 162 -13.48 -0.63 12.49
N GLU A 163 -12.99 0.14 13.46
CA GLU A 163 -13.77 1.19 14.11
C GLU A 163 -14.11 2.34 13.16
N GLU A 164 -13.19 2.71 12.27
CA GLU A 164 -13.42 3.79 11.31
C GLU A 164 -14.34 3.36 10.15
N VAL A 165 -14.19 2.13 9.67
CA VAL A 165 -14.79 1.70 8.38
C VAL A 165 -15.90 0.67 8.52
N ILE A 166 -15.74 -0.33 9.39
CA ILE A 166 -16.64 -1.50 9.41
C ILE A 166 -17.73 -1.35 10.46
N THR A 167 -17.36 -0.94 11.68
CA THR A 167 -18.30 -0.71 12.79
C THR A 167 -19.43 0.24 12.37
N PRO A 168 -19.15 1.46 11.84
CA PRO A 168 -20.20 2.42 11.48
C PRO A 168 -20.86 2.16 10.12
N ALA A 169 -20.32 1.26 9.29
CA ALA A 169 -20.85 0.99 7.95
C ALA A 169 -22.28 0.41 7.96
N GLY A 170 -22.95 0.41 6.81
CA GLY A 170 -24.22 -0.28 6.65
C GLY A 170 -24.12 -1.81 6.66
N ASN A 171 -25.28 -2.46 6.68
CA ASN A 171 -25.44 -3.91 6.77
C ASN A 171 -25.37 -4.62 5.40
N TRP A 172 -25.16 -3.88 4.32
CA TRP A 172 -25.06 -4.41 2.97
C TRP A 172 -23.75 -4.00 2.32
N LEU A 173 -23.28 -4.86 1.42
CA LEU A 173 -22.20 -4.56 0.49
C LEU A 173 -22.77 -4.48 -0.92
N ILE A 174 -22.22 -3.59 -1.75
CA ILE A 174 -22.57 -3.42 -3.15
C ILE A 174 -21.34 -3.67 -4.02
N GLY A 175 -21.41 -4.72 -4.84
CA GLY A 175 -20.41 -5.06 -5.85
C GLY A 175 -20.87 -4.69 -7.25
N GLY A 176 -19.93 -4.52 -8.19
CA GLY A 176 -20.28 -4.15 -9.56
C GLY A 176 -19.09 -3.77 -10.42
N ASP A 177 -19.37 -3.48 -11.69
CA ASP A 177 -18.38 -3.01 -12.66
C ASP A 177 -18.22 -1.49 -12.51
N LEU A 178 -17.02 -1.06 -12.10
CA LEU A 178 -16.71 0.33 -11.78
C LEU A 178 -16.16 1.06 -13.00
N VAL A 179 -16.62 2.28 -13.19
CA VAL A 179 -16.12 3.21 -14.19
C VAL A 179 -15.90 4.56 -13.52
N VAL A 180 -14.66 5.05 -13.52
CA VAL A 180 -14.27 6.27 -12.81
C VAL A 180 -14.18 7.44 -13.78
N LEU A 181 -14.87 8.54 -13.49
CA LEU A 181 -15.07 9.64 -14.44
C LEU A 181 -13.78 10.43 -14.71
N LYS A 182 -12.95 10.61 -13.68
CA LYS A 182 -11.68 11.35 -13.73
C LYS A 182 -10.64 10.66 -12.84
N PRO A 183 -9.34 10.77 -13.14
CA PRO A 183 -8.29 10.35 -12.19
C PRO A 183 -8.50 11.05 -10.84
N ILE A 184 -8.34 10.29 -9.75
CA ILE A 184 -8.52 10.81 -8.40
C ILE A 184 -7.35 11.73 -8.05
N LYS A 185 -7.67 12.87 -7.45
CA LYS A 185 -6.71 13.86 -6.94
C LYS A 185 -7.15 14.30 -5.55
N TYR A 186 -6.17 14.54 -4.68
CA TYR A 186 -6.42 14.99 -3.31
C TYR A 186 -6.13 16.47 -3.13
N ASN A 187 -5.38 17.09 -4.05
CA ASN A 187 -5.02 18.51 -4.04
C ASN A 187 -4.35 18.95 -2.72
N ASP A 188 -3.60 18.06 -2.10
CA ASP A 188 -2.88 18.24 -0.83
C ASP A 188 -1.39 18.57 -1.03
N GLY A 189 -1.00 18.91 -2.26
CA GLY A 189 0.40 19.15 -2.63
C GLY A 189 1.21 17.88 -2.92
N LEU A 190 0.67 16.67 -2.71
CA LEU A 190 1.39 15.40 -2.87
C LEU A 190 0.97 14.58 -4.10
N ASP A 191 0.00 15.06 -4.90
CA ASP A 191 -0.51 14.32 -6.07
C ASP A 191 0.58 13.96 -7.09
N HIS A 192 1.66 14.74 -7.17
CA HIS A 192 2.79 14.44 -8.06
C HIS A 192 3.60 13.20 -7.64
N TYR A 193 3.46 12.73 -6.40
CA TYR A 193 4.02 11.46 -5.93
C TYR A 193 3.04 10.29 -6.11
N ARG A 194 1.76 10.53 -6.43
CA ARG A 194 0.76 9.46 -6.60
C ARG A 194 0.81 8.92 -8.03
N LEU A 195 1.86 8.15 -8.31
CA LEU A 195 2.04 7.52 -9.62
C LEU A 195 1.24 6.23 -9.69
N SER A 196 0.42 6.10 -10.73
CA SER A 196 -0.32 4.87 -11.03
C SER A 196 0.62 3.71 -11.37
N PRO A 197 0.18 2.44 -11.27
CA PRO A 197 0.95 1.28 -11.72
C PRO A 197 1.45 1.43 -13.16
N GLN A 198 0.64 2.02 -14.04
CA GLN A 198 1.04 2.27 -15.42
C GLN A 198 2.15 3.34 -15.51
N GLN A 199 2.07 4.41 -14.73
CA GLN A 199 3.11 5.45 -14.69
C GLN A 199 4.42 4.92 -14.09
N LEU A 200 4.34 4.11 -13.03
CA LEU A 200 5.50 3.46 -12.42
C LEU A 200 6.22 2.54 -13.42
N ARG A 201 5.48 1.67 -14.13
CA ARG A 201 6.05 0.82 -15.18
C ARG A 201 6.77 1.62 -16.26
N LYS A 202 6.14 2.70 -16.76
CA LYS A 202 6.76 3.62 -17.72
C LYS A 202 8.04 4.26 -17.18
N GLU A 203 8.07 4.62 -15.90
CA GLU A 203 9.24 5.21 -15.26
C GLU A 203 10.38 4.19 -15.09
N PHE A 204 10.07 2.94 -14.71
CA PHE A 204 11.08 1.88 -14.66
C PHE A 204 11.68 1.59 -16.04
N ASP A 205 10.84 1.51 -17.09
CA ASP A 205 11.29 1.35 -18.47
C ASP A 205 12.15 2.54 -18.93
N ARG A 206 11.74 3.77 -18.62
CA ARG A 206 12.49 5.00 -18.92
C ARG A 206 13.88 4.98 -18.26
N ARG A 207 13.96 4.48 -17.03
CA ARG A 207 15.24 4.29 -16.31
C ARG A 207 16.01 3.05 -16.75
N GLN A 208 15.49 2.24 -17.67
CA GLN A 208 16.10 0.98 -18.10
C GLN A 208 16.39 0.05 -16.91
N ALA A 209 15.45 -0.02 -15.97
CA ALA A 209 15.58 -0.89 -14.81
C ALA A 209 15.60 -2.36 -15.26
N ASP A 210 16.55 -3.16 -14.80
CA ASP A 210 16.59 -4.61 -15.05
C ASP A 210 16.13 -5.43 -13.83
N ALA A 211 15.98 -4.77 -12.67
CA ALA A 211 15.25 -5.25 -11.52
C ALA A 211 14.58 -4.08 -10.79
N VAL A 212 13.44 -4.34 -10.17
CA VAL A 212 12.71 -3.38 -9.34
C VAL A 212 12.38 -4.04 -8.01
N PHE A 213 12.90 -3.48 -6.93
CA PHE A 213 12.67 -3.96 -5.58
C PHE A 213 11.83 -2.95 -4.79
N ALA A 214 10.69 -3.41 -4.26
CA ALA A 214 9.77 -2.55 -3.54
C ALA A 214 9.99 -2.60 -2.03
N PHE A 215 9.91 -1.42 -1.41
CA PHE A 215 9.88 -1.26 0.03
C PHE A 215 8.57 -0.56 0.43
N GLN A 216 7.62 -1.34 0.94
CA GLN A 216 6.40 -0.84 1.58
C GLN A 216 6.72 -0.26 2.94
N LEU A 217 6.14 0.91 3.25
CA LEU A 217 6.26 1.51 4.58
C LEU A 217 5.07 2.42 4.91
N ARG A 218 4.80 2.56 6.21
CA ARG A 218 3.86 3.54 6.78
C ARG A 218 4.51 4.46 7.82
N ASN A 219 5.79 4.23 8.12
CA ASN A 219 6.55 4.88 9.19
C ASN A 219 7.69 5.70 8.60
N PRO A 220 8.26 6.66 9.35
CA PRO A 220 9.52 7.29 9.01
C PRO A 220 10.65 6.28 8.70
N VAL A 221 11.53 6.62 7.77
CA VAL A 221 12.69 5.79 7.41
C VAL A 221 13.83 6.04 8.39
N HIS A 222 14.16 5.04 9.20
CA HIS A 222 15.40 4.98 9.97
C HIS A 222 16.46 4.12 9.26
N ASN A 223 17.72 4.17 9.70
CA ASN A 223 18.83 3.50 9.04
C ASN A 223 18.72 1.97 9.05
N GLY A 224 17.88 1.39 9.92
CA GLY A 224 17.51 -0.03 9.84
C GLY A 224 16.74 -0.38 8.57
N HIS A 225 15.78 0.46 8.13
CA HIS A 225 15.09 0.29 6.85
C HIS A 225 16.07 0.51 5.69
N ALA A 226 16.90 1.56 5.78
CA ALA A 226 17.94 1.81 4.79
C ALA A 226 18.92 0.65 4.64
N LEU A 227 19.30 -0.02 5.74
CA LEU A 227 20.13 -1.22 5.70
C LEU A 227 19.46 -2.32 4.84
N LEU A 228 18.17 -2.58 5.02
CA LEU A 228 17.44 -3.57 4.22
C LEU A 228 17.42 -3.19 2.73
N MET A 229 17.16 -1.93 2.42
CA MET A 229 17.11 -1.43 1.04
C MET A 229 18.49 -1.47 0.35
N ASN A 230 19.53 -0.98 1.03
CA ASN A 230 20.90 -0.97 0.50
C ASN A 230 21.49 -2.38 0.38
N ASP A 231 21.22 -3.27 1.35
CA ASP A 231 21.64 -4.67 1.30
C ASP A 231 20.91 -5.42 0.16
N THR A 232 19.63 -5.13 -0.08
CA THR A 232 18.89 -5.65 -1.24
C THR A 232 19.54 -5.24 -2.55
N ARG A 233 19.83 -3.94 -2.73
CA ARG A 233 20.53 -3.44 -3.93
C ARG A 233 21.85 -4.17 -4.13
N ARG A 234 22.66 -4.31 -3.07
CA ARG A 234 23.95 -5.02 -3.12
C ARG A 234 23.77 -6.47 -3.59
N ARG A 235 22.83 -7.22 -3.01
CA ARG A 235 22.54 -8.61 -3.42
C ARG A 235 22.10 -8.70 -4.88
N LEU A 236 21.28 -7.78 -5.35
CA LEU A 236 20.84 -7.77 -6.76
C LEU A 236 22.02 -7.51 -7.71
N LEU A 237 22.94 -6.61 -7.36
CA LEU A 237 24.17 -6.40 -8.13
C LEU A 237 25.06 -7.66 -8.12
N GLU A 238 25.19 -8.34 -6.97
CA GLU A 238 25.91 -9.62 -6.83
C GLU A 238 25.26 -10.75 -7.67
N MET A 239 23.93 -10.75 -7.80
CA MET A 239 23.18 -11.67 -8.67
C MET A 239 23.35 -11.38 -10.17
N GLY A 240 23.95 -10.24 -10.53
CA GLY A 240 24.31 -9.89 -11.90
C GLY A 240 23.43 -8.81 -12.55
N TYR A 241 22.38 -8.33 -11.87
CA TYR A 241 21.61 -7.16 -12.31
C TYR A 241 22.54 -5.94 -12.38
N LYS A 242 22.32 -5.06 -13.34
CA LYS A 242 23.16 -3.90 -13.66
C LYS A 242 22.51 -2.60 -13.21
N ASN A 243 21.19 -2.54 -13.19
CA ASN A 243 20.44 -1.35 -12.85
C ASN A 243 19.18 -1.69 -12.02
N PRO A 244 19.36 -2.27 -10.81
CA PRO A 244 18.26 -2.46 -9.90
C PRO A 244 17.72 -1.09 -9.45
N ILE A 245 16.42 -0.88 -9.40
CA ILE A 245 15.80 0.38 -8.96
C ILE A 245 14.95 0.12 -7.70
N LEU A 246 15.16 0.94 -6.68
CA LEU A 246 14.34 0.94 -5.47
C LEU A 246 13.02 1.66 -5.77
N LEU A 247 11.91 1.01 -5.47
CA LEU A 247 10.62 1.66 -5.30
C LEU A 247 10.36 1.89 -3.80
N LEU A 248 10.70 3.07 -3.30
CA LEU A 248 10.38 3.51 -1.94
C LEU A 248 8.92 3.96 -1.94
N HIS A 249 8.05 3.18 -1.30
CA HIS A 249 6.63 3.24 -1.60
C HIS A 249 5.76 3.47 -0.35
N PRO A 250 5.82 4.68 0.26
CA PRO A 250 4.99 5.01 1.42
C PRO A 250 3.51 4.84 1.11
N LEU A 251 2.78 4.22 2.04
CA LEU A 251 1.31 4.20 2.02
C LEU A 251 0.77 5.58 2.37
N GLY A 252 -0.25 6.03 1.63
CA GLY A 252 -0.84 7.36 1.77
C GLY A 252 -2.37 7.42 1.79
N GLY A 253 -3.06 6.28 1.85
CA GLY A 253 -4.46 6.27 2.30
C GLY A 253 -4.55 6.38 3.83
N PHE A 254 -5.71 6.04 4.38
CA PHE A 254 -5.99 6.05 5.81
C PHE A 254 -4.90 5.34 6.63
N THR A 255 -4.49 6.01 7.71
CA THR A 255 -3.64 5.48 8.78
C THR A 255 -4.22 5.88 10.13
N LYS A 256 -3.99 5.06 11.17
CA LYS A 256 -4.47 5.33 12.53
C LYS A 256 -3.84 6.61 13.12
N ALA A 257 -4.54 7.25 14.05
CA ALA A 257 -4.24 8.59 14.53
C ALA A 257 -2.86 8.80 15.17
N ASP A 258 -2.23 7.78 15.75
CA ASP A 258 -0.90 7.90 16.37
C ASP A 258 0.28 7.59 15.42
N ASP A 259 0.00 7.28 14.15
CA ASP A 259 1.02 7.19 13.10
C ASP A 259 1.41 8.61 12.62
N VAL A 260 2.63 8.76 12.11
CA VAL A 260 3.10 10.06 11.57
C VAL A 260 2.33 10.38 10.27
N PRO A 261 1.74 11.60 10.14
CA PRO A 261 1.04 12.03 8.94
C PRO A 261 1.85 11.89 7.66
N LEU A 262 1.16 11.73 6.53
CA LEU A 262 1.77 11.44 5.23
C LEU A 262 2.72 12.55 4.76
N ASP A 263 2.31 13.81 4.84
CA ASP A 263 3.10 14.99 4.49
C ASP A 263 4.43 15.04 5.27
N VAL A 264 4.36 14.85 6.59
CA VAL A 264 5.55 14.80 7.47
C VAL A 264 6.45 13.62 7.09
N ARG A 265 5.88 12.45 6.79
CA ARG A 265 6.66 11.29 6.31
C ARG A 265 7.34 11.58 4.98
N MET A 266 6.66 12.22 4.03
CA MET A 266 7.23 12.56 2.73
C MET A 266 8.37 13.56 2.86
N GLU A 267 8.24 14.58 3.72
CA GLU A 267 9.33 15.50 4.04
C GLU A 267 10.52 14.74 4.67
N GLN A 268 10.25 13.86 5.63
CA GLN A 268 11.28 13.03 6.26
C GLN A 268 12.00 12.13 5.26
N HIS A 269 11.28 11.55 4.30
CA HIS A 269 11.85 10.71 3.25
C HIS A 269 12.71 11.53 2.27
N SER A 270 12.31 12.77 1.96
CA SER A 270 13.14 13.71 1.17
C SER A 270 14.49 13.91 1.83
N LYS A 271 14.51 14.15 3.15
CA LYS A 271 15.77 14.31 3.90
C LYS A 271 16.65 13.07 3.91
N VAL A 272 16.06 11.87 3.95
CA VAL A 272 16.82 10.62 3.86
C VAL A 272 17.54 10.49 2.50
N LEU A 273 16.94 10.99 1.42
CA LEU A 273 17.53 11.01 0.08
C LEU A 273 18.57 12.13 -0.06
N GLU A 274 18.29 13.33 0.45
CA GLU A 274 19.21 14.47 0.47
C GLU A 274 20.49 14.15 1.24
N ASP A 275 20.38 13.44 2.38
CA ASP A 275 21.52 13.02 3.20
C ASP A 275 22.30 11.84 2.59
N GLY A 276 21.86 11.30 1.44
CA GLY A 276 22.53 10.21 0.73
C GLY A 276 22.45 8.84 1.43
N VAL A 277 21.54 8.68 2.41
CA VAL A 277 21.29 7.39 3.06
C VAL A 277 20.67 6.38 2.08
N LEU A 278 19.83 6.91 1.18
CA LEU A 278 19.38 6.23 -0.03
C LEU A 278 19.82 7.06 -1.24
N ASP A 279 20.24 6.38 -2.30
CA ASP A 279 20.68 7.04 -3.54
C ASP A 279 19.46 7.51 -4.36
N PRO A 280 19.30 8.83 -4.61
CA PRO A 280 18.17 9.35 -5.37
C PRO A 280 18.17 8.96 -6.85
N GLU A 281 19.34 8.70 -7.45
CA GLU A 281 19.42 8.33 -8.88
C GLU A 281 18.81 6.94 -9.11
N THR A 282 18.94 6.06 -8.12
CA THR A 282 18.47 4.67 -8.19
C THR A 282 17.25 4.40 -7.32
N THR A 283 16.56 5.47 -6.91
CA THR A 283 15.32 5.41 -6.12
C THR A 283 14.19 6.15 -6.83
N ILE A 284 13.01 5.55 -6.82
CA ILE A 284 11.74 6.20 -7.14
C ILE A 284 10.92 6.26 -5.86
N VAL A 285 10.50 7.47 -5.48
CA VAL A 285 9.55 7.70 -4.38
C VAL A 285 8.17 7.87 -4.97
N SER A 286 7.22 7.06 -4.52
CA SER A 286 5.82 7.13 -4.94
C SER A 286 4.90 6.83 -3.78
N ILE A 287 3.70 7.42 -3.76
CA ILE A 287 2.69 7.18 -2.73
C ILE A 287 1.75 6.07 -3.20
N PHE A 288 1.58 5.04 -2.37
CA PHE A 288 0.61 3.97 -2.58
C PHE A 288 -0.75 4.38 -1.99
N PRO A 289 -1.83 4.48 -2.79
CA PRO A 289 -3.07 5.13 -2.35
C PRO A 289 -3.96 4.28 -1.42
N SER A 290 -3.59 3.03 -1.14
CA SER A 290 -4.42 2.14 -0.32
C SER A 290 -4.57 2.63 1.12
N PRO A 291 -5.77 2.48 1.72
CA PRO A 291 -5.95 2.47 3.17
C PRO A 291 -5.12 1.38 3.85
N MET A 292 -4.64 1.65 5.07
CA MET A 292 -3.95 0.69 5.93
C MET A 292 -4.93 -0.04 6.85
N HIS A 293 -4.96 -1.37 6.80
CA HIS A 293 -5.87 -2.18 7.63
C HIS A 293 -5.28 -2.54 8.99
N TYR A 294 -3.94 -2.60 9.09
CA TYR A 294 -3.21 -3.18 10.21
C TYR A 294 -3.54 -4.67 10.40
N ALA A 295 -3.71 -5.40 9.29
CA ALA A 295 -4.12 -6.81 9.28
C ALA A 295 -2.96 -7.81 9.06
N GLY A 296 -1.72 -7.38 9.32
CA GLY A 296 -0.57 -8.27 9.45
C GLY A 296 -0.34 -9.21 8.26
N PRO A 297 -0.24 -10.54 8.47
CA PRO A 297 -0.02 -11.52 7.42
C PRO A 297 -1.08 -11.56 6.31
N THR A 298 -2.32 -11.14 6.59
CA THR A 298 -3.37 -11.01 5.57
C THR A 298 -3.04 -9.81 4.67
N GLU A 299 -2.75 -8.65 5.27
CA GLU A 299 -2.53 -7.40 4.52
C GLU A 299 -1.17 -7.35 3.80
N VAL A 300 -0.11 -7.98 4.31
CA VAL A 300 1.20 -7.97 3.62
C VAL A 300 1.13 -8.64 2.24
N GLN A 301 0.22 -9.59 2.05
CA GLN A 301 -0.05 -10.18 0.72
C GLN A 301 -0.62 -9.13 -0.25
N TRP A 302 -1.58 -8.31 0.21
CA TRP A 302 -2.10 -7.18 -0.57
C TRP A 302 -1.00 -6.18 -0.92
N HIS A 303 -0.17 -5.80 0.05
CA HIS A 303 0.93 -4.87 -0.18
C HIS A 303 1.92 -5.39 -1.23
N ALA A 304 2.17 -6.69 -1.27
CA ALA A 304 3.03 -7.33 -2.26
C ALA A 304 2.37 -7.45 -3.64
N LYS A 305 1.12 -7.93 -3.70
CA LYS A 305 0.32 -8.04 -4.93
C LYS A 305 0.19 -6.69 -5.65
N ALA A 306 -0.10 -5.61 -4.92
CA ALA A 306 -0.17 -4.28 -5.51
C ALA A 306 1.14 -3.86 -6.17
N ARG A 307 2.28 -4.32 -5.65
CA ARG A 307 3.62 -4.02 -6.18
C ARG A 307 4.00 -4.91 -7.35
N ILE A 308 3.48 -6.14 -7.43
CA ILE A 308 3.49 -6.93 -8.67
C ILE A 308 2.81 -6.13 -9.78
N ASN A 309 1.60 -5.64 -9.53
CA ASN A 309 0.85 -4.86 -10.52
C ASN A 309 1.60 -3.57 -10.92
N ALA A 310 2.34 -2.94 -10.00
CA ALA A 310 3.22 -1.81 -10.31
C ALA A 310 4.52 -2.16 -11.07
N GLY A 311 4.89 -3.44 -11.20
CA GLY A 311 6.07 -3.88 -11.95
C GLY A 311 7.27 -4.33 -11.11
N ALA A 312 7.15 -4.38 -9.78
CA ALA A 312 8.21 -4.86 -8.91
C ALA A 312 8.38 -6.39 -8.99
N ASN A 313 9.58 -6.85 -9.27
CA ASN A 313 9.92 -8.28 -9.32
C ASN A 313 10.57 -8.80 -8.02
N PHE A 314 10.98 -7.89 -7.12
CA PHE A 314 11.43 -8.21 -5.76
C PHE A 314 10.62 -7.43 -4.72
N TYR A 315 10.35 -8.06 -3.57
CA TYR A 315 9.62 -7.44 -2.47
C TYR A 315 10.35 -7.66 -1.15
N ILE A 316 10.72 -6.55 -0.51
CA ILE A 316 11.39 -6.57 0.79
C ILE A 316 10.33 -6.76 1.87
N VAL A 317 10.55 -7.74 2.75
CA VAL A 317 9.68 -7.98 3.91
C VAL A 317 10.52 -8.19 5.18
N GLY A 318 10.17 -7.42 6.21
CA GLY A 318 10.82 -7.44 7.52
C GLY A 318 10.04 -8.23 8.58
N ARG A 319 10.26 -7.86 9.85
CA ARG A 319 9.52 -8.35 11.03
C ARG A 319 8.15 -7.67 11.10
N ASP A 320 7.12 -8.44 11.47
CA ASP A 320 5.76 -7.95 11.78
C ASP A 320 5.20 -6.96 10.73
N PRO A 321 5.27 -7.30 9.42
CA PRO A 321 4.78 -6.41 8.38
C PRO A 321 3.27 -6.22 8.54
N ALA A 322 2.82 -4.98 8.39
CA ALA A 322 1.43 -4.59 8.59
C ALA A 322 0.84 -4.90 9.99
N GLY A 323 1.68 -5.22 10.97
CA GLY A 323 1.25 -5.45 12.34
C GLY A 323 1.06 -4.18 13.17
N MET A 324 0.44 -4.37 14.33
CA MET A 324 0.30 -3.41 15.43
C MET A 324 0.18 -4.15 16.77
N GLY A 325 0.28 -3.43 17.88
CA GLY A 325 -0.03 -3.98 19.20
C GLY A 325 -1.52 -4.32 19.33
N HIS A 326 -1.86 -5.35 20.09
CA HIS A 326 -3.25 -5.72 20.37
C HIS A 326 -3.95 -4.57 21.13
N PRO A 327 -5.15 -4.11 20.72
CA PRO A 327 -5.80 -2.95 21.35
C PRO A 327 -6.08 -3.12 22.85
N THR A 328 -6.37 -4.37 23.28
CA THR A 328 -6.78 -4.68 24.66
C THR A 328 -5.78 -5.52 25.44
N GLU A 329 -4.72 -6.04 24.80
CA GLU A 329 -3.77 -6.97 25.43
C GLU A 329 -2.33 -6.46 25.30
N LYS A 330 -1.47 -6.78 26.27
CA LYS A 330 -0.06 -6.36 26.26
C LYS A 330 0.82 -7.27 25.39
N ARG A 331 0.47 -7.41 24.11
CA ARG A 331 1.22 -8.20 23.11
C ARG A 331 1.02 -7.65 21.70
N ASP A 332 1.85 -8.12 20.77
CA ASP A 332 1.63 -7.89 19.34
C ASP A 332 0.36 -8.63 18.87
N LEU A 333 -0.34 -8.08 17.89
CA LEU A 333 -1.55 -8.69 17.32
C LEU A 333 -1.20 -9.98 16.55
N TYR A 334 -0.02 -10.02 15.93
CA TYR A 334 0.46 -11.13 15.11
C TYR A 334 1.83 -11.61 15.59
N ASP A 335 2.13 -12.88 15.28
CA ASP A 335 3.50 -13.37 15.38
C ASP A 335 4.39 -12.65 14.36
N PRO A 336 5.56 -12.14 14.77
CA PRO A 336 6.41 -11.29 13.94
C PRO A 336 7.02 -11.97 12.71
N ASP A 337 7.03 -13.30 12.65
CA ASP A 337 7.53 -14.06 11.50
C ASP A 337 6.43 -14.52 10.55
N HIS A 338 5.15 -14.46 10.96
CA HIS A 338 4.04 -14.95 10.15
C HIS A 338 3.92 -14.22 8.82
N GLY A 339 4.14 -12.90 8.78
CA GLY A 339 4.07 -12.13 7.53
C GLY A 339 5.02 -12.66 6.46
N LYS A 340 6.28 -12.96 6.82
CA LYS A 340 7.28 -13.53 5.91
C LYS A 340 6.90 -14.94 5.46
N LYS A 341 6.49 -15.79 6.41
CA LYS A 341 6.12 -17.19 6.15
C LYS A 341 4.92 -17.26 5.21
N VAL A 342 3.84 -16.55 5.53
CA VAL A 342 2.61 -16.49 4.72
C VAL A 342 2.92 -15.97 3.32
N LEU A 343 3.69 -14.89 3.20
CA LEU A 343 4.02 -14.33 1.89
C LEU A 343 4.78 -15.30 0.99
N SER A 344 5.64 -16.16 1.55
CA SER A 344 6.41 -17.16 0.80
C SER A 344 5.59 -18.36 0.30
N MET A 345 4.37 -18.55 0.82
CA MET A 345 3.47 -19.65 0.47
C MET A 345 2.11 -19.18 -0.07
N ALA A 346 1.94 -17.86 -0.26
CA ALA A 346 0.67 -17.27 -0.66
C ALA A 346 0.36 -17.57 -2.14
N PRO A 347 -0.84 -18.05 -2.46
CA PRO A 347 -1.22 -18.35 -3.83
C PRO A 347 -1.24 -17.09 -4.69
N GLY A 348 -0.75 -17.19 -5.93
CA GLY A 348 -0.68 -16.09 -6.89
C GLY A 348 0.52 -15.15 -6.71
N LEU A 349 1.37 -15.36 -5.70
CA LEU A 349 2.60 -14.58 -5.47
C LEU A 349 3.88 -15.35 -5.81
N GLU A 350 3.77 -16.53 -6.41
CA GLU A 350 4.89 -17.45 -6.69
C GLU A 350 5.94 -16.82 -7.63
N LYS A 351 5.52 -15.89 -8.48
CA LYS A 351 6.37 -15.13 -9.41
C LYS A 351 7.16 -13.99 -8.75
N LEU A 352 6.80 -13.57 -7.53
CA LEU A 352 7.44 -12.47 -6.83
C LEU A 352 8.59 -12.97 -5.97
N ASN A 353 9.79 -12.41 -6.17
CA ASN A 353 10.94 -12.77 -5.37
C ASN A 353 10.87 -12.10 -3.99
N ILE A 354 10.45 -12.87 -2.99
CA ILE A 354 10.41 -12.39 -1.61
C ILE A 354 11.82 -12.36 -1.03
N LEU A 355 12.23 -11.19 -0.52
CA LEU A 355 13.52 -11.00 0.13
C LEU A 355 13.29 -10.86 1.64
N PRO A 356 13.30 -11.96 2.41
CA PRO A 356 13.11 -11.89 3.85
C PRO A 356 14.37 -11.37 4.53
N PHE A 357 14.18 -10.44 5.45
CA PHE A 357 15.25 -9.94 6.28
C PHE A 357 15.11 -10.36 7.75
N ARG A 358 16.26 -10.56 8.39
CA ARG A 358 16.37 -10.62 9.84
C ARG A 358 16.14 -9.23 10.43
N VAL A 359 15.82 -9.17 11.71
CA VAL A 359 15.61 -7.90 12.41
C VAL A 359 16.89 -7.06 12.34
N ALA A 360 16.76 -5.78 11.99
CA ALA A 360 17.83 -4.80 12.11
C ALA A 360 17.68 -4.05 13.45
N ALA A 361 18.79 -3.86 14.16
CA ALA A 361 18.86 -3.16 15.44
C ALA A 361 20.12 -2.29 15.49
N TYR A 362 20.17 -1.36 16.44
CA TYR A 362 21.33 -0.49 16.60
C TYR A 362 22.44 -1.23 17.34
N ASP A 363 23.56 -1.48 16.67
CA ASP A 363 24.75 -2.09 17.26
C ASP A 363 25.54 -1.02 18.02
N THR A 364 25.58 -1.13 19.34
CA THR A 364 26.19 -0.13 20.23
C THR A 364 27.72 -0.13 20.17
N VAL A 365 28.33 -1.24 19.72
CA VAL A 365 29.78 -1.36 19.54
C VAL A 365 30.18 -0.74 18.21
N ALA A 366 29.47 -1.10 17.13
CA ALA A 366 29.74 -0.58 15.78
C ALA A 366 29.18 0.82 15.54
N LYS A 367 28.33 1.33 16.45
CA LYS A 367 27.63 2.63 16.39
C LYS A 367 26.86 2.85 15.08
N LYS A 368 26.14 1.82 14.64
CA LYS A 368 25.32 1.86 13.42
C LYS A 368 24.25 0.78 13.44
N MET A 369 23.29 0.88 12.53
CA MET A 369 22.31 -0.17 12.32
C MET A 369 22.97 -1.41 11.68
N ALA A 370 22.67 -2.59 12.23
CA ALA A 370 23.16 -3.87 11.74
C ALA A 370 22.08 -4.96 11.91
N PHE A 371 22.24 -6.09 11.21
CA PHE A 371 21.39 -7.26 11.44
C PHE A 371 21.65 -7.84 12.83
N PHE A 372 20.59 -8.08 13.57
CA PHE A 372 20.64 -8.62 14.93
C PHE A 372 21.32 -9.99 14.94
N ASP A 373 22.21 -10.18 15.92
CA ASP A 373 22.95 -11.40 16.16
C ASP A 373 22.69 -11.91 17.59
N PRO A 374 21.95 -13.01 17.75
CA PRO A 374 21.58 -13.55 19.05
C PRO A 374 22.78 -13.89 19.95
N SER A 375 23.94 -14.28 19.39
CA SER A 375 25.11 -14.64 20.22
C SER A 375 25.74 -13.46 20.94
N ARG A 376 25.41 -12.23 20.51
CA ARG A 376 25.88 -10.98 21.10
C ARG A 376 24.73 -10.00 21.32
N ALA A 377 23.57 -10.53 21.73
CA ALA A 377 22.33 -9.76 21.89
C ALA A 377 22.48 -8.50 22.77
N LYS A 378 23.36 -8.54 23.77
CA LYS A 378 23.66 -7.40 24.66
C LYS A 378 24.26 -6.18 23.95
N ASP A 379 24.85 -6.37 22.76
CA ASP A 379 25.47 -5.29 21.99
C ASP A 379 24.42 -4.53 21.16
N PHE A 380 23.17 -5.02 21.10
CA PHE A 380 22.11 -4.43 20.28
C PHE A 380 21.06 -3.69 21.11
N LEU A 381 20.71 -2.50 20.63
CA LEU A 381 19.61 -1.69 21.15
C LEU A 381 18.44 -1.71 20.17
N PHE A 382 17.27 -2.13 20.67
CA PHE A 382 16.00 -2.02 19.96
C PHE A 382 15.32 -0.71 20.34
N ILE A 383 15.03 0.12 19.34
CA ILE A 383 14.33 1.39 19.52
C ILE A 383 12.96 1.25 18.86
N SER A 384 11.92 1.09 19.68
CA SER A 384 10.54 1.01 19.21
C SER A 384 10.05 2.36 18.71
N GLY A 385 8.99 2.38 17.91
CA GLY A 385 8.31 3.61 17.51
C GLY A 385 7.88 4.45 18.73
N THR A 386 7.38 3.81 19.79
CA THR A 386 7.06 4.50 21.05
C THR A 386 8.29 5.18 21.66
N LYS A 387 9.44 4.50 21.71
CA LYS A 387 10.68 5.08 22.24
C LYS A 387 11.22 6.22 21.36
N MET A 388 11.13 6.06 20.04
CA MET A 388 11.47 7.12 19.08
C MET A 388 10.59 8.36 19.29
N ARG A 389 9.28 8.17 19.50
CA ARG A 389 8.36 9.27 19.83
C ARG A 389 8.69 9.93 21.17
N THR A 390 9.09 9.14 22.17
CA THR A 390 9.56 9.69 23.45
C THR A 390 10.77 10.59 23.23
N TYR A 391 11.79 10.12 22.50
CA TYR A 391 12.97 10.93 22.18
C TYR A 391 12.60 12.28 21.54
N ALA A 392 11.79 12.24 20.49
CA ALA A 392 11.39 13.46 19.79
C ALA A 392 10.57 14.41 20.69
N ARG A 393 9.72 13.88 21.58
CA ARG A 393 8.93 14.68 22.52
C ARG A 393 9.74 15.27 23.67
N THR A 394 10.82 14.60 24.11
CA THR A 394 11.65 15.09 25.22
C THR A 394 12.83 15.95 24.75
N GLY A 395 12.99 16.16 23.43
CA GLY A 395 14.16 16.83 22.86
C GLY A 395 15.44 16.01 22.95
N GLU A 396 15.34 14.71 23.25
CA GLU A 396 16.47 13.79 23.26
C GLU A 396 16.72 13.25 21.85
N ASN A 397 17.98 12.99 21.52
CA ASN A 397 18.32 12.36 20.23
C ASN A 397 18.44 10.83 20.39
N PRO A 398 18.00 10.05 19.39
CA PRO A 398 18.39 8.65 19.31
C PRO A 398 19.92 8.56 19.15
N PRO A 399 20.52 7.37 19.39
CA PRO A 399 21.94 7.16 19.14
C PRO A 399 22.33 7.56 17.73
N ASP A 400 23.49 8.21 17.59
CA ASP A 400 24.05 8.60 16.30
C ASP A 400 24.11 7.39 15.35
N GLY A 401 23.72 7.58 14.09
CA GLY A 401 23.61 6.49 13.12
C GLY A 401 22.32 5.66 13.19
N PHE A 402 21.37 5.94 14.09
CA PHE A 402 20.02 5.34 14.07
C PHE A 402 19.16 5.88 12.92
N MET A 403 19.17 7.18 12.69
CA MET A 403 18.47 7.90 11.62
C MET A 403 19.37 9.05 11.15
N CYS A 404 19.23 9.45 9.88
CA CYS A 404 19.93 10.63 9.38
C CYS A 404 19.50 11.90 10.15
N PRO A 405 20.42 12.86 10.38
CA PRO A 405 20.11 14.07 11.13
C PRO A 405 18.97 14.90 10.51
N GLY A 406 18.96 15.08 9.18
CA GLY A 406 17.91 15.85 8.50
C GLY A 406 16.54 15.20 8.67
N GLY A 407 16.47 13.88 8.54
CA GLY A 407 15.24 13.13 8.77
C GLY A 407 14.77 13.15 10.23
N TRP A 408 15.69 13.18 11.19
CA TRP A 408 15.35 13.29 12.61
C TRP A 408 14.79 14.67 12.95
N GLU A 409 15.36 15.75 12.41
CA GLU A 409 14.91 17.12 12.63
C GLU A 409 13.45 17.33 12.20
N VAL A 410 13.03 16.74 11.07
CA VAL A 410 11.63 16.76 10.62
C VAL A 410 10.69 16.15 11.69
N LEU A 411 11.08 15.03 12.28
CA LEU A 411 10.27 14.39 13.33
C LEU A 411 10.22 15.23 14.60
N VAL A 412 11.33 15.82 15.02
CA VAL A 412 11.36 16.71 16.19
C VAL A 412 10.39 17.87 15.99
N LYS A 413 10.47 18.59 14.86
CA LYS A 413 9.55 19.70 14.55
C LYS A 413 8.08 19.29 14.59
N TYR A 414 7.75 18.12 14.04
CA TYR A 414 6.39 17.60 14.09
C TYR A 414 5.93 17.29 15.52
N TYR A 415 6.76 16.64 16.35
CA TYR A 415 6.37 16.32 17.71
C TYR A 415 6.32 17.55 18.63
N GLU A 416 7.12 18.59 18.35
CA GLU A 416 7.03 19.89 19.00
C GLU A 416 5.73 20.62 18.65
N SER A 417 5.26 20.56 17.39
CA SER A 417 4.01 21.21 16.98
C SER A 417 2.80 20.63 17.71
N LEU A 418 2.75 19.32 17.91
CA LEU A 418 1.70 18.66 18.70
C LEU A 418 1.68 19.14 20.17
N GLN A 419 2.85 19.37 20.77
CA GLN A 419 2.92 19.88 22.15
C GLN A 419 2.44 21.32 22.25
N ALA A 420 2.75 22.14 21.25
CA ALA A 420 2.26 23.52 21.18
C ALA A 420 0.73 23.55 21.06
N GLU A 421 0.13 22.73 20.20
CA GLU A 421 -1.32 22.62 20.06
C GLU A 421 -2.01 22.16 21.36
N ASP A 422 -1.48 21.11 22.01
CA ASP A 422 -1.98 20.63 23.31
C ASP A 422 -1.90 21.71 24.41
N SER A 423 -0.83 22.51 24.41
CA SER A 423 -0.65 23.59 25.38
C SER A 423 -1.63 24.74 25.16
N THR A 424 -1.97 25.02 23.89
CA THR A 424 -2.91 26.08 23.51
C THR A 424 -4.34 25.67 23.83
N LEU A 425 -4.73 24.41 23.53
CA LEU A 425 -6.04 23.85 23.86
C LEU A 425 -6.32 23.83 25.38
N LYS A 426 -5.29 23.56 26.20
CA LYS A 426 -5.39 23.60 27.67
C LYS A 426 -5.56 25.02 28.23
N GLN A 427 -5.15 26.07 27.52
CA GLN A 427 -5.33 27.47 27.93
C GLN A 427 -6.70 28.03 27.56
N THR A 428 -7.43 27.41 26.61
CA THR A 428 -8.71 27.90 26.08
C THR A 428 -9.97 27.32 26.75
N VAL A 429 -9.84 26.42 27.74
CA VAL A 429 -11.00 25.93 28.51
C VAL A 429 -11.22 26.85 29.71
N PRO A 430 -12.29 27.68 29.74
CA PRO A 430 -12.60 28.49 30.93
C PRO A 430 -13.08 27.55 32.05
N ALA A 431 -12.71 27.91 33.29
CA ALA A 431 -13.08 27.20 34.52
C ALA A 431 -14.60 27.18 34.78
#